data_AF-A0AAW7U542-F1
#
_entry.id   AF-A0AAW7U542-F1
#
_cell.length_a   1.000
_cell.length_b   1.000
_cell.length_c   1.000
_cell.angle_alpha   90.00
_cell.angle_beta   90.00
_cell.angle_gamma   90.00
#
_symmetry.space_group_name_H-M   'P 1'
#
loop_
_entity.id
_entity.type
_entity.pdbx_description
1 polymer ?
#
loop_
_entity_poly.entity_id
_entity_poly.type
_entity_poly.pdbx_seq_one_letter_code
_entity_poly.pdbx_strand_id
1 'polypeptide(L)'
;MPDKFHELKTVVGEEAALNLFQKHGGANMPIGLNKTKNGKKLYAELVESIGNKAAEKFTEAFAARSRSFYVSNCLKAKIRLRNMVIKKDFDEITNGGITSPRAVNDLAVKYGLSARAIWFILKT
;
A
#
# COMPACT_ATOMS: atom_id res chain seq x y z
N MET A 1 -2.83 -6.10 -10.26
CA MET A 1 -1.68 -5.47 -9.58
C MET A 1 -0.70 -5.01 -10.67
N PRO A 2 0.13 -3.99 -10.46
CA PRO A 2 1.15 -3.58 -11.44
C PRO A 2 2.25 -4.65 -11.62
N ASP A 3 2.83 -4.79 -12.81
CA ASP A 3 3.85 -5.82 -13.10
C ASP A 3 5.06 -5.76 -12.16
N LYS A 4 5.49 -4.55 -11.79
CA LYS A 4 6.57 -4.33 -10.82
C LYS A 4 6.28 -4.89 -9.43
N PHE A 5 5.01 -5.03 -9.04
CA PHE A 5 4.65 -5.67 -7.77
C PHE A 5 4.88 -7.18 -7.82
N HIS A 6 4.55 -7.83 -8.94
CA HIS A 6 4.78 -9.26 -9.12
C HIS A 6 6.27 -9.57 -9.14
N GLU A 7 7.06 -8.76 -9.87
CA GLU A 7 8.51 -8.87 -9.86
C GLU A 7 9.09 -8.66 -8.46
N LEU A 8 8.68 -7.60 -7.75
CA LEU A 8 9.14 -7.37 -6.38
C LEU A 8 8.77 -8.54 -5.46
N LYS A 9 7.52 -9.02 -5.51
CA LYS A 9 7.04 -10.16 -4.73
C LYS A 9 7.89 -11.41 -4.98
N THR A 10 8.31 -11.67 -6.23
CA THR A 10 9.19 -12.81 -6.53
C THR A 10 10.60 -12.67 -5.94
N VAL A 11 11.11 -11.44 -5.80
CA VAL A 11 12.47 -11.17 -5.30
C VAL A 11 12.53 -11.16 -3.78
N VAL A 12 11.66 -10.37 -3.14
CA VAL A 12 11.72 -10.12 -1.68
C VAL A 12 10.69 -10.88 -0.87
N GLY A 13 9.73 -11.53 -1.52
CA GLY A 13 8.58 -12.16 -0.87
C GLY A 13 7.38 -11.22 -0.75
N GLU A 14 6.20 -11.80 -0.46
CA GLU A 14 4.93 -11.08 -0.44
C GLU A 14 4.85 -10.04 0.68
N GLU A 15 5.24 -10.41 1.90
CA GLU A 15 5.14 -9.55 3.08
C GLU A 15 6.06 -8.32 2.95
N ALA A 16 7.32 -8.53 2.53
CA ALA A 16 8.27 -7.47 2.26
C ALA A 16 7.80 -6.54 1.12
N ALA A 17 7.25 -7.11 0.05
CA ALA A 17 6.70 -6.33 -1.05
C ALA A 17 5.52 -5.48 -0.57
N LEU A 18 4.60 -6.04 0.23
CA LEU A 18 3.47 -5.28 0.79
C LEU A 18 3.94 -4.15 1.70
N ASN A 19 4.89 -4.40 2.62
CA ASN A 19 5.42 -3.37 3.50
C ASN A 19 6.08 -2.22 2.73
N LEU A 20 6.86 -2.53 1.68
CA LEU A 20 7.48 -1.52 0.83
C LEU A 20 6.43 -0.65 0.14
N PHE A 21 5.38 -1.28 -0.40
CA PHE A 21 4.29 -0.59 -1.10
C PHE A 21 3.38 0.22 -0.16
N GLN A 22 3.22 -0.22 1.10
CA GLN A 22 2.49 0.53 2.11
C GLN A 22 3.25 1.79 2.53
N LYS A 23 4.56 1.66 2.81
CA LYS A 23 5.41 2.78 3.28
C LYS A 23 5.81 3.76 2.18
N HIS A 24 6.15 3.26 0.99
CA HIS A 24 6.74 4.07 -0.09
C HIS A 24 5.88 4.16 -1.36
N GLY A 25 4.64 3.67 -1.31
CA GLY A 25 3.74 3.65 -2.46
C GLY A 25 3.54 5.04 -3.09
N GLY A 26 3.92 5.18 -4.36
CA GLY A 26 3.83 6.42 -5.13
C GLY A 26 5.16 7.19 -5.22
N ALA A 27 6.20 6.78 -4.49
CA ALA A 27 7.50 7.44 -4.48
C ALA A 27 8.51 6.78 -5.43
N ASN A 28 9.42 7.59 -5.95
CA ASN A 28 10.68 7.13 -6.52
C ASN A 28 11.70 6.99 -5.38
N MET A 29 11.92 5.76 -4.93
CA MET A 29 12.85 5.47 -3.85
C MET A 29 14.28 5.34 -4.40
N PRO A 30 15.26 6.11 -3.91
CA PRO A 30 16.66 5.93 -4.30
C PRO A 30 17.21 4.61 -3.73
N ILE A 31 17.98 3.87 -4.52
CA ILE A 31 18.58 2.60 -4.09
C ILE A 31 19.99 2.85 -3.56
N GLY A 32 20.18 2.65 -2.25
CA GLY A 32 21.48 2.79 -1.59
C GLY A 32 22.35 1.54 -1.71
N LEU A 33 23.47 1.62 -2.44
CA LEU A 33 24.42 0.51 -2.60
C LEU A 33 25.32 0.24 -1.38
N ASN A 34 25.06 0.84 -0.22
CA ASN A 34 25.90 0.72 0.99
C ASN A 34 27.41 1.10 0.81
N LYS A 35 27.78 1.76 -0.30
CA LYS A 35 29.17 2.14 -0.63
C LYS A 35 29.57 3.51 -0.09
N THR A 36 28.69 4.50 -0.18
CA THR A 36 28.92 5.88 0.30
C THR A 36 28.18 6.12 1.62
N LYS A 37 28.55 7.13 2.42
CA LYS A 37 27.82 7.48 3.66
C LYS A 37 26.29 7.61 3.42
N ASN A 38 25.89 8.29 2.35
CA ASN A 38 24.48 8.39 1.97
C ASN A 38 23.89 7.05 1.52
N GLY A 39 24.65 6.24 0.77
CA GLY A 39 24.23 4.90 0.37
C GLY A 39 24.01 3.96 1.55
N LYS A 40 24.81 4.07 2.63
CA LYS A 40 24.62 3.29 3.86
C LYS A 40 23.34 3.69 4.59
N LYS A 41 23.04 4.99 4.65
CA LYS A 41 21.81 5.51 5.27
C LYS A 41 20.57 5.03 4.53
N LEU A 42 20.55 5.15 3.20
CA LEU A 42 19.44 4.66 2.36
C LEU A 42 19.27 3.14 2.46
N TYR A 43 20.36 2.38 2.52
CA TYR A 43 20.29 0.94 2.74
C TYR A 43 19.72 0.61 4.12
N ALA A 44 20.10 1.34 5.17
CA ALA A 44 19.55 1.14 6.51
C ALA A 44 18.03 1.41 6.57
N GLU A 45 17.54 2.48 5.93
CA GLU A 45 16.11 2.79 5.81
C GLU A 45 15.33 1.67 5.07
N LEU A 46 15.95 1.07 4.04
CA LEU A 46 15.40 -0.08 3.35
C LEU A 46 15.33 -1.32 4.26
N VAL A 47 16.42 -1.62 4.98
CA VAL A 47 16.48 -2.74 5.94
C VAL A 47 15.44 -2.59 7.05
N GLU A 48 15.21 -1.39 7.56
CA GLU A 48 14.17 -1.11 8.56
C GLU A 48 12.75 -1.37 8.02
N SER A 49 12.57 -1.23 6.70
CA SER A 49 11.26 -1.37 6.07
C SER A 49 10.91 -2.80 5.67
N ILE A 50 11.88 -3.55 5.14
CA ILE A 50 11.63 -4.90 4.58
C ILE A 50 12.48 -6.01 5.21
N GLY A 51 13.39 -5.67 6.12
CA GLY A 51 14.33 -6.61 6.75
C GLY A 51 15.59 -6.82 5.92
N ASN A 52 16.67 -7.26 6.58
CA ASN A 52 18.01 -7.27 5.99
C ASN A 52 18.12 -8.21 4.77
N LYS A 53 17.62 -9.44 4.89
CA LYS A 53 17.66 -10.44 3.79
C LYS A 53 16.87 -10.00 2.56
N ALA A 54 15.75 -9.30 2.76
CA ALA A 54 14.94 -8.77 1.67
C ALA A 54 15.60 -7.55 1.01
N ALA A 55 16.22 -6.67 1.80
CA ALA A 55 16.96 -5.51 1.32
C ALA A 55 18.18 -5.89 0.47
N GLU A 56 18.89 -6.95 0.86
CA GLU A 56 20.00 -7.50 0.08
C GLU A 56 19.52 -7.99 -1.29
N LYS A 57 18.52 -8.90 -1.34
CA LYS A 57 17.93 -9.39 -2.59
C LYS A 57 17.36 -8.27 -3.47
N PHE A 58 16.72 -7.28 -2.85
CA PHE A 58 16.22 -6.10 -3.56
C PHE A 58 17.36 -5.33 -4.24
N THR A 59 18.43 -5.07 -3.49
CA THR A 59 19.57 -4.28 -3.98
C THR A 59 20.28 -5.05 -5.10
N GLU A 60 20.48 -6.35 -4.96
CA GLU A 60 21.07 -7.20 -6.01
C GLU A 60 20.23 -7.20 -7.30
N ALA A 61 18.92 -7.36 -7.18
CA ALA A 61 18.03 -7.47 -8.34
C ALA A 61 17.84 -6.13 -9.08
N PHE A 62 17.73 -5.02 -8.34
CA PHE A 62 17.28 -3.73 -8.90
C PHE A 62 18.38 -2.68 -9.02
N ALA A 63 19.42 -2.70 -8.16
CA ALA A 63 20.44 -1.64 -8.16
C ALA A 63 21.36 -1.70 -9.39
N ALA A 64 21.48 -2.86 -10.04
CA ALA A 64 22.19 -3.00 -11.31
C ALA A 64 21.43 -2.36 -12.48
N ARG A 65 20.10 -2.22 -12.37
CA ARG A 65 19.22 -1.74 -13.45
C ARG A 65 18.94 -0.24 -13.36
N SER A 66 18.86 0.31 -12.16
CA SER A 66 18.54 1.72 -11.94
C SER A 66 19.04 2.23 -10.60
N ARG A 67 19.30 3.54 -10.51
CA ARG A 67 19.62 4.23 -9.25
C ARG A 67 18.40 4.50 -8.37
N SER A 68 17.20 4.34 -8.93
CA SER A 68 15.93 4.51 -8.22
C SER A 68 14.91 3.45 -8.63
N PHE A 69 14.06 3.08 -7.67
CA PHE A 69 12.96 2.16 -7.88
C PHE A 69 11.63 2.89 -7.66
N TYR A 70 10.79 2.92 -8.71
CA TYR A 70 9.43 3.44 -8.58
C TYR A 70 8.54 2.41 -7.89
N VAL A 71 8.11 2.73 -6.67
CA VAL A 71 7.13 1.92 -5.95
C VAL A 71 5.74 2.39 -6.38
N SER A 72 4.99 1.55 -7.10
CA SER A 72 3.64 1.95 -7.51
C SER A 72 2.74 2.12 -6.28
N ASN A 73 1.84 3.11 -6.28
CA ASN A 73 0.96 3.35 -5.13
C ASN A 73 -0.11 2.25 -4.94
N CYS A 74 -0.23 1.30 -5.88
CA CYS A 74 -1.27 0.26 -5.85
C CYS A 74 -2.67 0.84 -5.59
N LEU A 75 -2.94 2.05 -6.12
CA LEU A 75 -4.11 2.85 -5.78
C LEU A 75 -5.41 2.08 -5.97
N LYS A 76 -5.54 1.33 -7.06
CA LYS A 76 -6.71 0.46 -7.33
C LYS A 76 -6.91 -0.60 -6.24
N ALA A 77 -5.83 -1.22 -5.76
CA ALA A 77 -5.90 -2.22 -4.71
C ALA A 77 -6.25 -1.58 -3.35
N LYS A 78 -5.66 -0.42 -3.02
CA LYS A 78 -5.99 0.35 -1.80
C LYS A 78 -7.46 0.76 -1.78
N ILE A 79 -7.97 1.28 -2.91
CA ILE A 79 -9.39 1.62 -3.07
C ILE A 79 -10.28 0.38 -2.87
N ARG A 80 -9.91 -0.76 -3.47
CA ARG A 80 -10.67 -2.01 -3.33
C ARG A 80 -10.74 -2.47 -1.87
N LEU A 81 -9.62 -2.47 -1.16
CA LEU A 81 -9.58 -2.84 0.26
C LEU A 81 -10.42 -1.90 1.11
N ARG A 82 -10.27 -0.58 0.95
CA ARG A 82 -11.11 0.41 1.64
C ARG A 82 -12.59 0.15 1.38
N ASN A 83 -12.97 -0.09 0.13
CA ASN A 83 -14.35 -0.33 -0.25
C ASN A 83 -14.93 -1.61 0.40
N MET A 84 -14.12 -2.67 0.56
CA MET A 84 -14.52 -3.88 1.29
C MET A 84 -14.78 -3.58 2.78
N VAL A 85 -13.92 -2.79 3.42
CA VAL A 85 -14.11 -2.39 4.82
C VAL A 85 -15.36 -1.52 4.98
N ILE A 86 -15.59 -0.55 4.07
CA ILE A 86 -16.80 0.29 4.10
C ILE A 86 -18.08 -0.56 4.03
N LYS A 87 -18.11 -1.60 3.19
CA LYS A 87 -19.26 -2.50 3.09
C LYS A 87 -19.47 -3.29 4.38
N LYS A 88 -18.39 -3.85 4.93
CA LYS A 88 -18.45 -4.58 6.19
C LYS A 88 -18.97 -3.69 7.33
N ASP A 89 -18.44 -2.48 7.46
CA ASP A 89 -18.89 -1.52 8.48
C ASP A 89 -20.36 -1.15 8.27
N PHE A 90 -20.82 -0.99 7.03
CA PHE A 90 -22.21 -0.72 6.72
C PHE A 90 -23.13 -1.86 7.18
N ASP A 91 -22.75 -3.10 6.89
CA ASP A 91 -23.51 -4.28 7.32
C ASP A 91 -23.55 -4.39 8.85
N GLU A 92 -22.44 -4.12 9.53
CA GLU A 92 -22.38 -4.10 11.00
C GLU A 92 -23.30 -3.02 11.61
N ILE A 93 -23.25 -1.79 11.06
CA ILE A 93 -24.08 -0.67 11.54
C ILE A 93 -25.57 -0.94 11.31
N THR A 94 -25.93 -1.47 10.14
CA THR A 94 -27.34 -1.74 9.81
C THR A 94 -27.91 -2.92 10.57
N ASN A 95 -27.10 -3.97 10.81
CA ASN A 95 -27.46 -5.06 11.71
C ASN A 95 -27.67 -4.59 13.16
N GLY A 96 -27.00 -3.50 13.57
CA GLY A 96 -27.23 -2.82 14.84
C GLY A 96 -28.53 -2.01 14.92
N GLY A 97 -29.39 -2.05 13.90
CA GLY A 97 -30.69 -1.37 13.87
C GLY A 97 -30.64 0.09 13.40
N ILE A 98 -29.48 0.57 12.95
CA ILE A 98 -29.34 1.91 12.37
C ILE A 98 -29.84 1.90 10.92
N THR A 99 -30.65 2.90 10.56
CA THR A 99 -31.19 3.02 9.21
C THR A 99 -30.09 3.28 8.19
N SER A 100 -30.22 2.71 6.98
CA SER A 100 -29.23 2.85 5.91
C SER A 100 -28.85 4.31 5.59
N PRO A 101 -29.77 5.29 5.53
CA PRO A 101 -29.40 6.68 5.30
C PRO A 101 -28.53 7.27 6.42
N ARG A 102 -28.78 6.88 7.68
CA ARG A 102 -27.97 7.32 8.81
C ARG A 102 -26.59 6.66 8.79
N ALA A 103 -26.55 5.35 8.56
CA ALA A 103 -25.30 4.59 8.40
C ALA A 103 -24.38 5.18 7.31
N VAL A 104 -24.96 5.57 6.17
CA VAL A 104 -24.20 6.20 5.07
C VAL A 104 -23.61 7.55 5.47
N ASN A 105 -24.33 8.37 6.23
CA ASN A 105 -23.80 9.65 6.71
C ASN A 105 -22.67 9.45 7.72
N ASP A 106 -22.81 8.49 8.63
CA ASP A 106 -21.77 8.17 9.62
C ASP A 106 -20.49 7.66 8.92
N LEU A 107 -20.64 6.80 7.90
CA LEU A 107 -19.53 6.31 7.09
C LEU A 107 -18.89 7.40 6.22
N ALA A 108 -19.70 8.33 5.70
CA ALA A 108 -19.20 9.47 4.93
C ALA A 108 -18.24 10.32 5.78
N VAL A 109 -18.62 10.61 7.02
CA VAL A 109 -17.75 11.32 7.98
C VAL A 109 -16.53 10.47 8.36
N LYS A 110 -16.72 9.19 8.72
CA LYS A 110 -15.63 8.29 9.15
C LYS A 110 -14.53 8.15 8.10
N TYR A 111 -14.90 8.03 6.83
CA TYR A 111 -13.97 7.78 5.73
C TYR A 111 -13.58 9.04 4.93
N GLY A 112 -14.09 10.22 5.30
CA GLY A 112 -13.84 11.47 4.58
C GLY A 112 -14.35 11.45 3.14
N LEU A 113 -15.51 10.80 2.90
CA LEU A 113 -16.12 10.64 1.59
C LEU A 113 -17.50 11.31 1.56
N SER A 114 -18.01 11.62 0.37
CA SER A 114 -19.40 12.06 0.26
C SER A 114 -20.36 10.89 0.46
N ALA A 115 -21.56 11.16 0.99
CA ALA A 115 -22.63 10.16 1.08
C ALA A 115 -22.92 9.50 -0.28
N ARG A 116 -22.83 10.28 -1.37
CA ARG A 116 -22.96 9.76 -2.75
C ARG A 116 -21.86 8.76 -3.10
N ALA A 117 -20.60 9.02 -2.72
CA ALA A 117 -19.49 8.10 -2.94
C ALA A 117 -19.66 6.80 -2.16
N ILE A 118 -20.13 6.87 -0.91
CA ILE A 118 -20.47 5.67 -0.12
C ILE A 118 -21.56 4.85 -0.83
N TRP A 119 -22.65 5.48 -1.29
CA TRP A 119 -23.68 4.78 -2.06
C TRP A 119 -23.15 4.08 -3.32
N PHE A 120 -22.23 4.72 -4.05
CA PHE A 120 -21.59 4.06 -5.21
C PHE A 120 -20.75 2.85 -4.79
N ILE A 121 -20.01 2.96 -3.68
CA ILE A 121 -19.19 1.86 -3.15
C ILE A 121 -20.06 0.67 -2.75
N LEU A 122 -21.21 0.91 -2.11
CA LEU A 122 -22.15 -0.14 -1.71
C LEU A 122 -22.80 -0.86 -2.90
N LYS A 123 -22.92 -0.19 -4.05
CA LYS A 123 -23.48 -0.76 -5.30
C LYS A 123 -22.46 -1.54 -6.16
N THR A 124 -21.16 -1.34 -5.91
CA THR A 124 -20.08 -2.05 -6.63
C THR A 124 -19.95 -3.47 -6.10
#